data_AF-A0A7S3HZ56-F1
#
_entry.id   AF-A0A7S3HZ56-F1
#
_cell.length_a   1.000
_cell.length_b   1.000
_cell.length_c   1.000
_cell.angle_alpha   90.00
_cell.angle_beta   90.00
_cell.angle_gamma   90.00
#
_symmetry.space_group_name_H-M   'P 1'
#
loop_
_entity.id
_entity.type
_entity.pdbx_description
1 polymer ?
#
loop_
_entity_poly.entity_id
_entity_poly.type
_entity_poly.pdbx_seq_one_letter_code
_entity_poly.pdbx_strand_id
1 'polypeptide(L)'
;MAYGDGSPQGDIYNETSAPIISNVLEGYNGTIFAYGQTGTGKTHTMTGVIGDEELRGIMPRAFDDIFRHITDDSDQTQFLVRASYLEIYNEEVRDLLSKNPKNRLELHEKVDSGVYVKDLSYFAAKSSDEVRKIMYIGSKNRSVGETQMNAHSSRSHSLFTITIERSELGADNKQHIRVGKLNMVDLAGSERIAKTGATGDRLKEATKINLSLSTLCHVISSLTDPKSSYIPYRDSKLTRLLQDSLGGNTKTVMIANVGPADYNFDETMNTLRYASRAKNIQNKPRINEDPKDALLREYQEEITKLKEQLNALNQGRSPEEIMQMHGVMQGSQQVKTEVVEDTEKMREFEERLAKEKEEIRLKAEHEREMIENQ
;
A
#
# COMPACT_ATOMS: atom_id res chain seq x y z
N MET A 1 -8.35 -11.45 2.29
CA MET A 1 -9.21 -12.02 3.36
C MET A 1 -10.66 -11.68 3.06
N ALA A 2 -11.61 -12.40 3.66
CA ALA A 2 -13.04 -12.11 3.60
C ALA A 2 -13.62 -12.25 5.01
N TYR A 3 -14.49 -11.32 5.41
CA TYR A 3 -15.05 -11.23 6.75
C TYR A 3 -16.57 -11.27 6.65
N GLY A 4 -17.22 -12.05 7.53
CA GLY A 4 -18.67 -12.13 7.60
C GLY A 4 -19.25 -11.11 8.57
N ASP A 5 -20.58 -11.03 8.64
CA ASP A 5 -21.29 -10.05 9.47
C ASP A 5 -20.97 -10.16 10.98
N GLY A 6 -20.57 -11.34 11.44
CA GLY A 6 -20.17 -11.60 12.83
C GLY A 6 -18.68 -11.42 13.11
N SER A 7 -17.87 -11.00 12.13
CA SER A 7 -16.42 -10.85 12.32
C SER A 7 -16.10 -9.72 13.31
N PRO A 8 -15.38 -10.00 14.41
CA PRO A 8 -14.97 -8.98 15.37
C PRO A 8 -14.06 -7.91 14.75
N GLN A 9 -14.21 -6.67 15.20
CA GLN A 9 -13.36 -5.55 14.77
C GLN A 9 -11.88 -5.78 15.07
N GLY A 10 -11.58 -6.51 16.16
CA GLY A 10 -10.22 -6.89 16.54
C GLY A 10 -9.56 -7.79 15.50
N ASP A 11 -10.28 -8.76 14.95
CA ASP A 11 -9.74 -9.70 13.94
C ASP A 11 -9.42 -8.97 12.65
N ILE A 12 -10.34 -8.11 12.19
CA ILE A 12 -10.12 -7.24 11.02
C ILE A 12 -8.88 -6.39 11.24
N TYR A 13 -8.71 -5.77 12.42
CA TYR A 13 -7.53 -4.97 12.74
C TYR A 13 -6.23 -5.80 12.70
N ASN A 14 -6.21 -6.94 13.39
CA ASN A 14 -5.02 -7.79 13.53
C ASN A 14 -4.53 -8.32 12.18
N GLU A 15 -5.45 -8.72 11.30
CA GLU A 15 -5.09 -9.31 10.00
C GLU A 15 -4.75 -8.26 8.93
N THR A 16 -5.33 -7.06 9.02
CA THR A 16 -5.19 -6.06 7.94
C THR A 16 -4.31 -4.88 8.31
N SER A 17 -4.43 -4.37 9.53
CA SER A 17 -3.92 -3.06 9.91
C SER A 17 -2.68 -3.16 10.77
N ALA A 18 -2.63 -4.09 11.72
CA ALA A 18 -1.48 -4.28 12.60
C ALA A 18 -0.15 -4.47 11.82
N PRO A 19 -0.09 -5.28 10.73
CA PRO A 19 1.13 -5.38 9.93
C PRO A 19 1.55 -4.05 9.30
N ILE A 20 0.60 -3.23 8.86
CA ILE A 20 0.89 -1.89 8.32
C ILE A 20 1.45 -0.98 9.42
N ILE A 21 0.92 -1.07 10.64
CA ILE A 21 1.37 -0.26 11.76
C ILE A 21 2.82 -0.60 12.12
N SER A 22 3.17 -1.89 12.20
CA SER A 22 4.55 -2.33 12.44
C SER A 22 5.51 -1.76 11.37
N ASN A 23 5.13 -1.82 10.10
CA ASN A 23 5.94 -1.23 9.03
C ASN A 23 6.08 0.29 9.15
N VAL A 24 5.02 1.00 9.56
CA VAL A 24 5.10 2.45 9.76
C VAL A 24 6.07 2.79 10.89
N LEU A 25 6.09 2.02 11.97
CA LEU A 25 7.03 2.20 13.08
C LEU A 25 8.50 1.98 12.66
N GLU A 26 8.74 1.15 11.66
CA GLU A 26 10.06 0.94 11.03
C GLU A 26 10.45 2.07 10.06
N GLY A 27 9.54 2.99 9.73
CA GLY A 27 9.78 4.13 8.84
C GLY A 27 9.20 3.98 7.44
N TYR A 28 8.34 3.00 7.17
CA TYR A 28 7.60 2.94 5.91
C TYR A 28 6.41 3.92 5.89
N ASN A 29 5.96 4.27 4.68
CA ASN A 29 4.62 4.82 4.50
C ASN A 29 3.58 3.68 4.50
N GLY A 30 2.47 3.89 5.19
CA GLY A 30 1.32 2.99 5.24
C GLY A 30 0.03 3.72 4.90
N THR A 31 -0.86 3.08 4.15
CA THR A 31 -2.21 3.61 3.91
C THR A 31 -3.25 2.50 4.11
N ILE A 32 -4.25 2.78 4.93
CA ILE A 32 -5.42 1.93 5.13
C ILE A 32 -6.64 2.73 4.73
N PHE A 33 -7.41 2.27 3.75
CA PHE A 33 -8.61 2.98 3.31
C PHE A 33 -9.83 2.08 3.20
N ALA A 34 -10.95 2.57 3.70
CA ALA A 34 -12.25 1.92 3.57
C ALA A 34 -13.00 2.44 2.33
N TYR A 35 -13.52 1.53 1.51
CA TYR A 35 -14.21 1.82 0.26
C TYR A 35 -15.50 1.01 0.15
N GLY A 36 -16.58 1.61 -0.37
CA GLY A 36 -17.86 0.95 -0.53
C GLY A 36 -19.03 1.93 -0.56
N GLN A 37 -20.23 1.43 -0.79
CA GLN A 37 -21.45 2.22 -0.81
C GLN A 37 -21.75 2.83 0.58
N THR A 38 -22.49 3.94 0.62
CA THR A 38 -23.03 4.49 1.87
C THR A 38 -23.83 3.45 2.65
N GLY A 39 -23.55 3.36 3.96
CA GLY A 39 -24.22 2.41 4.84
C GLY A 39 -23.62 1.00 4.87
N THR A 40 -22.57 0.69 4.09
CA THR A 40 -21.93 -0.64 4.12
C THR A 40 -20.90 -0.83 5.24
N GLY A 41 -20.68 0.20 6.08
CA GLY A 41 -19.82 0.07 7.27
C GLY A 41 -18.41 0.64 7.15
N LYS A 42 -18.11 1.52 6.19
CA LYS A 42 -16.79 2.20 6.08
C LYS A 42 -16.36 2.89 7.38
N THR A 43 -17.14 3.86 7.86
CA THR A 43 -16.87 4.59 9.10
C THR A 43 -16.92 3.67 10.33
N HIS A 44 -17.78 2.65 10.33
CA HIS A 44 -17.78 1.62 11.39
C HIS A 44 -16.46 0.84 11.41
N THR A 45 -15.90 0.49 10.25
CA THR A 45 -14.62 -0.20 10.15
C THR A 45 -13.46 0.70 10.60
N MET A 46 -13.45 1.96 10.15
CA MET A 46 -12.35 2.89 10.44
C MET A 46 -12.39 3.43 11.86
N THR A 47 -13.53 3.92 12.33
CA THR A 47 -13.67 4.56 13.65
C THR A 47 -14.30 3.62 14.66
N GLY A 48 -15.32 2.87 14.25
CA GLY A 48 -16.13 2.04 15.14
C GLY A 48 -17.11 2.86 15.99
N VAL A 49 -17.57 2.26 17.08
CA VAL A 49 -18.47 2.91 18.04
C VAL A 49 -17.64 3.57 19.14
N ILE A 50 -17.78 4.89 19.29
CA ILE A 50 -17.05 5.65 20.31
C ILE A 50 -17.55 5.25 21.70
N GLY A 51 -16.62 4.85 22.58
CA GLY A 51 -16.92 4.45 23.96
C GLY A 51 -17.25 2.96 24.14
N ASP A 52 -17.28 2.19 23.05
CA ASP A 52 -17.45 0.74 23.08
C ASP A 52 -16.12 0.06 22.74
N GLU A 53 -15.53 -0.65 23.70
CA GLU A 53 -14.20 -1.24 23.52
C GLU A 53 -14.15 -2.37 22.49
N GLU A 54 -15.23 -3.15 22.37
CA GLU A 54 -15.33 -4.27 21.44
C GLU A 54 -15.56 -3.77 20.02
N LEU A 55 -16.39 -2.74 19.87
CA LEU A 55 -16.76 -2.15 18.58
C LEU A 55 -15.80 -1.04 18.11
N ARG A 56 -14.69 -0.79 18.82
CA ARG A 56 -13.60 0.09 18.34
C ARG A 56 -13.12 -0.34 16.96
N GLY A 57 -13.06 0.61 16.02
CA GLY A 57 -12.55 0.39 14.67
C GLY A 57 -11.02 0.41 14.59
N ILE A 58 -10.51 0.50 13.37
CA ILE A 58 -9.08 0.47 13.07
C ILE A 58 -8.30 1.64 13.67
N MET A 59 -8.79 2.88 13.52
CA MET A 59 -8.11 4.08 14.01
C MET A 59 -7.81 4.02 15.52
N PRO A 60 -8.81 3.86 16.42
CA PRO A 60 -8.53 3.81 17.86
C PRO A 60 -7.63 2.63 18.25
N ARG A 61 -7.72 1.49 17.57
CA ARG A 61 -6.84 0.34 17.81
C ARG A 61 -5.41 0.62 17.36
N ALA A 62 -5.23 1.24 16.20
CA ALA A 62 -3.92 1.66 15.69
C ALA A 62 -3.22 2.63 16.63
N PHE A 63 -3.96 3.57 17.25
CA PHE A 63 -3.38 4.49 18.21
C PHE A 63 -2.84 3.77 19.45
N ASP A 64 -3.61 2.82 20.00
CA ASP A 64 -3.18 2.00 21.12
C ASP A 64 -1.94 1.19 20.77
N ASP A 65 -1.94 0.58 19.59
CA ASP A 65 -0.86 -0.27 19.12
C ASP A 65 0.43 0.53 18.88
N ILE A 66 0.35 1.71 18.27
CA ILE A 66 1.48 2.62 18.07
C ILE A 66 2.14 2.95 19.41
N PHE A 67 1.36 3.41 20.40
CA PHE A 67 1.92 3.83 21.68
C PHE A 67 2.37 2.65 22.55
N ARG A 68 1.75 1.48 22.41
CA ARG A 68 2.23 0.24 23.01
C ARG A 68 3.63 -0.11 22.48
N HIS A 69 3.81 -0.14 21.16
CA HIS A 69 5.13 -0.40 20.57
C HIS A 69 6.18 0.64 20.96
N ILE A 70 5.82 1.92 21.02
CA ILE A 70 6.74 2.98 21.48
C ILE A 70 7.17 2.75 22.93
N THR A 71 6.26 2.28 23.79
CA THR A 71 6.54 2.00 25.20
C THR A 71 7.39 0.73 25.37
N ASP A 72 7.20 -0.26 24.49
CA ASP A 72 7.91 -1.54 24.51
C ASP A 72 9.30 -1.47 23.82
N ASP A 73 9.63 -0.35 23.15
CA ASP A 73 10.92 -0.15 22.46
C ASP A 73 12.05 0.18 23.45
N SER A 74 13.29 0.19 22.95
CA SER A 74 14.49 0.53 23.69
C SER A 74 14.48 1.98 24.20
N ASP A 75 15.01 2.20 25.41
CA ASP A 75 15.24 3.54 25.97
C ASP A 75 16.20 4.42 25.13
N GLN A 76 16.92 3.80 24.19
CA GLN A 76 17.84 4.48 23.26
C GLN A 76 17.14 5.06 22.02
N THR A 77 15.86 4.73 21.83
CA THR A 77 15.06 5.21 20.71
C THR A 77 14.12 6.33 21.15
N GLN A 78 14.11 7.43 20.42
CA GLN A 78 13.21 8.56 20.65
C GLN A 78 12.15 8.63 19.57
N PHE A 79 10.91 8.88 19.98
CA PHE A 79 9.77 9.00 19.06
C PHE A 79 9.11 10.36 19.15
N LEU A 80 8.75 10.91 17.99
CA LEU A 80 7.85 12.05 17.86
C LEU A 80 6.64 11.65 17.02
N VAL A 81 5.47 11.62 17.63
CA VAL A 81 4.20 11.31 16.98
C VAL A 81 3.43 12.60 16.71
N ARG A 82 3.06 12.82 15.45
CA ARG A 82 2.27 13.97 14.99
C ARG A 82 1.02 13.49 14.27
N ALA A 83 -0.13 14.07 14.58
CA ALA A 83 -1.39 13.75 13.91
C ALA A 83 -1.96 14.97 13.17
N SER A 84 -2.51 14.74 11.98
CA SER A 84 -3.30 15.71 11.23
C SER A 84 -4.61 15.06 10.77
N TYR A 85 -5.64 15.88 10.56
CA TYR A 85 -6.93 15.39 10.11
C TYR A 85 -7.56 16.37 9.13
N LEU A 86 -7.90 15.88 7.93
CA LEU A 86 -8.51 16.70 6.90
C LEU A 86 -9.75 16.02 6.30
N GLU A 87 -10.59 16.82 5.67
CA GLU A 87 -11.66 16.37 4.79
C GLU A 87 -11.46 16.89 3.37
N ILE A 88 -11.91 16.09 2.40
CA ILE A 88 -12.08 16.50 1.01
C ILE A 88 -13.57 16.48 0.73
N TYR A 89 -14.14 17.66 0.52
CA TYR A 89 -15.55 17.83 0.18
C TYR A 89 -15.65 18.77 -1.02
N ASN A 90 -16.39 18.36 -2.05
CA ASN A 90 -16.61 19.17 -3.25
C ASN A 90 -15.30 19.59 -3.96
N GLU A 91 -14.27 18.72 -3.95
CA GLU A 91 -12.90 18.98 -4.44
C GLU A 91 -12.16 20.11 -3.70
N GLU A 92 -12.62 20.48 -2.50
CA GLU A 92 -11.96 21.41 -1.59
C GLU A 92 -11.37 20.64 -0.40
N VAL A 93 -10.11 20.92 -0.08
CA VAL A 93 -9.42 20.36 1.09
C VAL A 93 -9.63 21.30 2.27
N ARG A 94 -10.11 20.75 3.39
CA ARG A 94 -10.33 21.49 4.64
C ARG A 94 -9.63 20.81 5.79
N ASP A 95 -9.06 21.62 6.67
CA ASP A 95 -8.43 21.17 7.90
C ASP A 95 -9.49 21.00 9.00
N LEU A 96 -9.67 19.77 9.46
CA LEU A 96 -10.64 19.45 10.51
C LEU A 96 -10.15 19.84 11.91
N LEU A 97 -8.90 20.22 12.07
CA LEU A 97 -8.29 20.62 13.35
C LEU A 97 -8.03 22.13 13.44
N SER A 98 -8.20 22.86 12.32
CA SER A 98 -8.05 24.31 12.28
C SER A 98 -9.17 25.02 13.05
N LYS A 99 -8.81 26.12 13.73
CA LYS A 99 -9.77 27.05 14.34
C LYS A 99 -10.55 27.85 13.27
N ASN A 100 -10.05 27.90 12.04
CA ASN A 100 -10.71 28.58 10.92
C ASN A 100 -11.12 27.54 9.84
N PRO A 101 -12.34 26.97 9.95
CA PRO A 101 -12.81 25.90 9.06
C PRO A 101 -13.13 26.39 7.64
N LYS A 102 -13.10 27.70 7.37
CA LYS A 102 -13.40 28.26 6.04
C LYS A 102 -12.17 28.35 5.13
N ASN A 103 -10.96 28.18 5.69
CA ASN A 103 -9.75 28.23 4.89
C ASN A 103 -9.64 26.99 4.02
N ARG A 104 -9.52 27.22 2.72
CA ARG A 104 -9.28 26.17 1.73
C ARG A 104 -7.79 25.93 1.63
N LEU A 105 -7.37 24.67 1.68
CA LEU A 105 -5.97 24.31 1.59
C LEU A 105 -5.59 23.87 0.18
N GLU A 106 -4.35 24.14 -0.20
CA GLU A 106 -3.81 23.80 -1.52
C GLU A 106 -2.86 22.61 -1.46
N LEU A 107 -2.85 21.83 -2.54
CA LEU A 107 -1.93 20.70 -2.71
C LEU A 107 -0.66 21.16 -3.40
N HIS A 108 0.46 20.87 -2.77
CA HIS A 108 1.80 21.08 -3.29
C HIS A 108 2.52 19.75 -3.48
N GLU A 109 3.61 19.77 -4.24
CA GLU A 109 4.42 18.59 -4.54
C GLU A 109 5.88 18.94 -4.28
N LYS A 110 6.59 18.05 -3.60
CA LYS A 110 8.04 18.09 -3.40
C LYS A 110 8.66 16.86 -4.04
N VAL A 111 9.85 17.01 -4.61
CA VAL A 111 10.57 15.93 -5.29
C VAL A 111 10.80 14.75 -4.34
N ASP A 112 11.17 15.02 -3.08
CA ASP A 112 11.57 13.97 -2.14
C ASP A 112 10.42 13.39 -1.32
N SER A 113 9.38 14.19 -1.04
CA SER A 113 8.30 13.83 -0.09
C SER A 113 6.93 13.64 -0.74
N GLY A 114 6.83 13.74 -2.06
CA GLY A 114 5.58 13.59 -2.79
C GLY A 114 4.59 14.73 -2.57
N VAL A 115 3.30 14.41 -2.69
CA VAL A 115 2.19 15.37 -2.58
C VAL A 115 1.87 15.65 -1.11
N TYR A 116 1.72 16.92 -0.75
CA TYR A 116 1.34 17.36 0.58
C TYR A 116 0.37 18.55 0.56
N VAL A 117 -0.32 18.76 1.67
CA VAL A 117 -1.23 19.89 1.86
C VAL A 117 -0.47 21.01 2.56
N LYS A 118 -0.36 22.17 1.91
CA LYS A 118 0.28 23.33 2.51
C LYS A 118 -0.60 23.90 3.62
N ASP A 119 0.02 24.34 4.72
CA ASP A 119 -0.63 24.96 5.88
C ASP A 119 -1.63 24.05 6.62
N LEU A 120 -1.56 22.73 6.41
CA LEU A 120 -2.33 21.75 7.18
C LEU A 120 -1.82 21.69 8.62
N SER A 121 -2.72 21.88 9.58
CA SER A 121 -2.39 21.79 11.00
C SER A 121 -2.02 20.36 11.38
N TYR A 122 -1.04 20.22 12.25
CA TYR A 122 -0.70 18.97 12.91
C TYR A 122 -0.43 19.22 14.39
N PHE A 123 -0.69 18.20 15.21
CA PHE A 123 -0.51 18.28 16.66
C PHE A 123 0.38 17.12 17.10
N ALA A 124 1.40 17.44 17.89
CA ALA A 124 2.20 16.41 18.56
C ALA A 124 1.35 15.75 19.66
N ALA A 125 1.46 14.43 19.78
CA ALA A 125 0.74 13.65 20.77
C ALA A 125 1.72 12.76 21.54
N LYS A 126 1.52 12.67 22.86
CA LYS A 126 2.36 11.90 23.79
C LYS A 126 1.70 10.59 24.25
N SER A 127 0.44 10.37 23.89
CA SER A 127 -0.29 9.16 24.25
C SER A 127 -1.41 8.87 23.25
N SER A 128 -1.90 7.62 23.26
CA SER A 128 -3.08 7.22 22.48
C SER A 128 -4.31 8.07 22.81
N ASP A 129 -4.47 8.46 24.09
CA ASP A 129 -5.55 9.35 24.53
C ASP A 129 -5.51 10.73 23.86
N GLU A 130 -4.32 11.29 23.68
CA GLU A 130 -4.16 12.57 22.99
C GLU A 130 -4.50 12.45 21.50
N VAL A 131 -4.10 11.36 20.83
CA VAL A 131 -4.48 11.11 19.43
C VAL A 131 -6.00 10.88 19.30
N ARG A 132 -6.62 10.14 20.22
CA ARG A 132 -8.10 9.99 20.24
C ARG A 132 -8.81 11.32 20.45
N LYS A 133 -8.28 12.23 21.28
CA LYS A 133 -8.83 13.59 21.42
C LYS A 133 -8.75 14.37 20.11
N ILE A 134 -7.63 14.29 19.39
CA ILE A 134 -7.47 14.92 18.07
C ILE A 134 -8.49 14.38 17.07
N MET A 135 -8.65 13.05 17.00
CA MET A 135 -9.66 12.38 16.18
C MET A 135 -11.07 12.88 16.53
N TYR A 136 -11.42 12.89 17.83
CA TYR A 136 -12.73 13.33 18.30
C TYR A 136 -13.04 14.79 17.93
N ILE A 137 -12.06 15.70 18.10
CA ILE A 137 -12.20 17.11 17.71
C ILE A 137 -12.49 17.23 16.21
N GLY A 138 -11.70 16.55 15.37
CA GLY A 138 -11.91 16.59 13.93
C GLY A 138 -13.22 15.95 13.48
N SER A 139 -13.62 14.83 14.10
CA SER A 139 -14.93 14.22 13.85
C SER A 139 -16.08 15.15 14.22
N LYS A 140 -15.99 15.85 15.36
CA LYS A 140 -16.99 16.85 15.76
C LYS A 140 -17.07 18.00 14.76
N ASN A 141 -15.93 18.50 14.30
CA ASN A 141 -15.87 19.58 13.31
C ASN A 141 -16.47 19.15 11.97
N ARG A 142 -16.19 17.91 11.53
CA ARG A 142 -16.84 17.27 10.37
C ARG A 142 -18.36 17.25 10.57
N SER A 143 -18.86 16.73 11.69
CA SER A 143 -20.29 16.66 12.04
C SER A 143 -21.00 18.01 12.05
N VAL A 144 -20.38 19.06 12.59
CA VAL A 144 -20.94 20.43 12.60
C VAL A 144 -21.12 20.94 11.16
N GLY A 145 -20.16 20.66 10.27
CA GLY A 145 -20.30 20.92 8.85
C GLY A 145 -21.52 20.22 8.23
N GLU A 146 -21.81 18.98 8.67
CA GLU A 146 -22.96 18.21 8.18
C GLU A 146 -24.31 18.79 8.62
N THR A 147 -24.43 19.23 9.88
CA THR A 147 -25.69 19.80 10.40
C THR A 147 -26.10 21.11 9.71
N GLN A 148 -25.13 21.86 9.15
CA GLN A 148 -25.43 23.08 8.39
C GLN A 148 -25.87 22.80 6.94
N MET A 149 -25.61 21.61 6.38
CA MET A 149 -25.85 21.32 4.95
C MET A 149 -26.40 19.90 4.58
N ASN A 150 -27.01 19.16 5.52
CA ASN A 150 -27.51 17.77 5.39
C ASN A 150 -26.40 16.69 5.50
N ALA A 151 -26.79 15.45 5.82
CA ALA A 151 -25.92 14.31 6.12
C ALA A 151 -24.72 14.17 5.15
N HIS A 152 -23.51 14.48 5.64
CA HIS A 152 -22.34 14.77 4.82
C HIS A 152 -21.19 13.76 5.04
N SER A 153 -21.28 12.88 6.04
CA SER A 153 -20.31 11.80 6.25
C SER A 153 -20.21 10.85 5.06
N SER A 154 -21.32 10.60 4.34
CA SER A 154 -21.36 9.82 3.10
C SER A 154 -20.82 10.55 1.87
N ARG A 155 -20.53 11.86 1.99
CA ARG A 155 -20.29 12.78 0.88
C ARG A 155 -18.92 13.46 0.91
N SER A 156 -18.16 13.28 1.98
CA SER A 156 -16.80 13.78 2.11
C SER A 156 -15.84 12.62 2.35
N HIS A 157 -14.64 12.68 1.79
CA HIS A 157 -13.54 11.80 2.18
C HIS A 157 -12.86 12.38 3.41
N SER A 158 -12.50 11.56 4.38
CA SER A 158 -11.69 12.00 5.52
C SER A 158 -10.37 11.25 5.56
N LEU A 159 -9.28 11.97 5.81
CA LEU A 159 -7.93 11.42 5.88
C LEU A 159 -7.32 11.82 7.22
N PHE A 160 -7.17 10.85 8.12
CA PHE A 160 -6.44 10.99 9.37
C PHE A 160 -5.01 10.49 9.15
N THR A 161 -4.02 11.35 9.33
CA THR A 161 -2.62 11.00 9.12
C THR A 161 -1.86 11.04 10.43
N ILE A 162 -1.11 9.97 10.72
CA ILE A 162 -0.11 9.95 11.79
C ILE A 162 1.27 9.90 11.14
N THR A 163 2.12 10.85 11.49
CA THR A 163 3.55 10.83 11.17
C THR A 163 4.32 10.45 12.41
N ILE A 164 5.17 9.44 12.30
CA ILE A 164 6.02 8.93 13.38
C ILE A 164 7.47 9.16 12.97
N GLU A 165 8.17 10.01 13.69
CA GLU A 165 9.61 10.16 13.56
C GLU A 165 10.28 9.32 14.64
N ARG A 166 11.16 8.42 14.24
CA ARG A 166 11.99 7.58 15.10
C ARG A 166 13.43 8.05 14.96
N SER A 167 14.09 8.35 16.08
CA SER A 167 15.52 8.66 16.15
C SER A 167 16.22 7.61 16.99
N GLU A 168 17.24 6.98 16.42
CA GLU A 168 18.00 5.92 17.08
C GLU A 168 19.51 6.19 16.95
N LEU A 169 20.26 5.91 18.02
CA LEU A 169 21.71 6.06 18.01
C LEU A 169 22.36 4.88 17.28
N GLY A 170 22.97 5.14 16.13
CA GLY A 170 23.70 4.14 15.36
C GLY A 170 25.03 3.74 15.97
N ALA A 171 25.62 2.67 15.44
CA ALA A 171 26.94 2.19 15.83
C ALA A 171 28.08 3.21 15.59
N ASP A 172 27.84 4.22 14.76
CA ASP A 172 28.74 5.33 14.49
C ASP A 172 28.58 6.49 15.50
N ASN A 173 27.79 6.30 16.56
CA ASN A 173 27.41 7.30 17.56
C ASN A 173 26.69 8.52 16.96
N LYS A 174 26.03 8.38 15.79
CA LYS A 174 25.16 9.42 15.23
C LYS A 174 23.68 9.03 15.35
N GLN A 175 22.83 10.04 15.37
CA GLN A 175 21.38 9.86 15.34
C GLN A 175 20.94 9.57 13.90
N HIS A 176 20.31 8.42 13.71
CA HIS A 176 19.65 8.04 12.47
C HIS A 176 18.15 8.27 12.61
N ILE A 177 17.58 9.00 11.65
CA ILE A 177 16.17 9.38 11.70
C ILE A 177 15.42 8.63 10.61
N ARG A 178 14.35 7.95 11.02
CA ARG A 178 13.37 7.33 10.12
C ARG A 178 12.02 7.97 10.30
N VAL A 179 11.27 8.09 9.21
CA VAL A 179 9.94 8.73 9.22
C VAL A 179 8.88 7.81 8.67
N GLY A 180 8.03 7.29 9.54
CA GLY A 180 6.82 6.58 9.16
C GLY A 180 5.67 7.54 8.92
N LYS A 181 4.82 7.24 7.93
CA LYS A 181 3.57 7.98 7.70
C LYS A 181 2.41 7.01 7.50
N LEU A 182 1.45 7.01 8.42
CA LEU A 182 0.22 6.24 8.35
C LEU A 182 -0.93 7.14 7.90
N ASN A 183 -1.55 6.83 6.76
CA ASN A 183 -2.82 7.44 6.35
C ASN A 183 -3.97 6.47 6.61
N MET A 184 -4.97 6.90 7.37
CA MET A 184 -6.21 6.18 7.61
C MET A 184 -7.35 6.95 6.97
N VAL A 185 -7.98 6.34 5.96
CA VAL A 185 -8.86 7.04 5.04
C VAL A 185 -10.26 6.43 5.07
N ASP A 186 -11.26 7.26 5.35
CA ASP A 186 -12.68 6.93 5.27
C ASP A 186 -13.26 7.65 4.05
N LEU A 187 -13.48 6.91 2.96
CA LEU A 187 -13.96 7.47 1.70
C LEU A 187 -15.47 7.75 1.74
N ALA A 188 -15.93 8.65 0.87
CA ALA A 188 -17.35 8.85 0.60
C ALA A 188 -18.01 7.59 0.01
N GLY A 189 -19.34 7.58 -0.06
CA GLY A 189 -20.11 6.50 -0.67
C GLY A 189 -19.85 6.36 -2.17
N SER A 190 -19.64 5.12 -2.64
CA SER A 190 -19.37 4.80 -4.05
C SER A 190 -20.62 4.70 -4.94
N GLU A 191 -21.82 4.85 -4.37
CA GLU A 191 -23.07 4.70 -5.11
C GLU A 191 -23.25 5.71 -6.26
N ARG A 192 -24.02 5.29 -7.26
CA ARG A 192 -24.38 6.17 -8.39
C ARG A 192 -25.40 7.22 -7.98
N ILE A 193 -25.15 8.46 -8.41
CA ILE A 193 -26.05 9.62 -8.19
C ILE A 193 -27.49 9.33 -8.59
N ALA A 194 -27.70 8.57 -9.68
CA ALA A 194 -29.03 8.22 -10.19
C ALA A 194 -29.95 7.56 -9.13
N LYS A 195 -29.39 6.87 -8.13
CA LYS A 195 -30.15 6.25 -7.04
C LYS A 195 -30.49 7.22 -5.89
N THR A 196 -29.88 8.40 -5.85
CA THR A 196 -30.03 9.35 -4.73
C THR A 196 -31.18 10.33 -4.91
N GLY A 197 -31.76 10.44 -6.11
CA GLY A 197 -32.86 11.38 -6.40
C GLY A 197 -32.50 12.86 -6.24
N ALA A 198 -31.21 13.20 -6.20
CA ALA A 198 -30.73 14.56 -5.95
C ALA A 198 -31.05 15.53 -7.11
N THR A 199 -31.58 16.71 -6.78
CA THR A 199 -31.90 17.79 -7.74
C THR A 199 -31.18 19.10 -7.36
N GLY A 200 -31.00 20.01 -8.33
CA GLY A 200 -30.41 21.33 -8.10
C GLY A 200 -28.96 21.30 -7.61
N ASP A 201 -28.64 22.06 -6.57
CA ASP A 201 -27.26 22.14 -6.05
C ASP A 201 -26.77 20.82 -5.43
N ARG A 202 -27.68 19.97 -4.93
CA ARG A 202 -27.34 18.61 -4.48
C ARG A 202 -26.87 17.73 -5.63
N LEU A 203 -27.36 17.94 -6.86
CA LEU A 203 -26.89 17.22 -8.04
C LEU A 203 -25.46 17.64 -8.42
N LYS A 204 -25.16 18.95 -8.36
CA LYS A 204 -23.80 19.47 -8.62
C LYS A 204 -22.79 18.94 -7.61
N GLU A 205 -23.17 18.91 -6.33
CA GLU A 205 -22.38 18.35 -5.24
C GLU A 205 -22.12 16.85 -5.45
N ALA A 206 -23.19 16.06 -5.67
CA ALA A 206 -23.08 14.63 -5.90
C ALA A 206 -22.23 14.30 -7.15
N THR A 207 -22.28 15.15 -8.18
CA THR A 207 -21.39 15.05 -9.36
C THR A 207 -19.92 15.19 -8.98
N LYS A 208 -19.55 16.12 -8.10
CA LYS A 208 -18.16 16.29 -7.66
C LYS A 208 -17.68 15.18 -6.73
N ILE A 209 -18.55 14.65 -5.89
CA ILE A 209 -18.21 13.50 -5.04
C ILE A 209 -17.92 12.29 -5.91
N ASN A 210 -18.79 12.02 -6.88
CA ASN A 210 -18.57 10.91 -7.81
C ASN A 210 -17.40 11.18 -8.75
N LEU A 211 -17.03 12.43 -9.04
CA LEU A 211 -15.80 12.73 -9.77
C LEU A 211 -14.59 12.13 -9.04
N SER A 212 -14.40 12.43 -7.75
CA SER A 212 -13.25 11.92 -6.98
C SER A 212 -13.16 10.39 -6.94
N LEU A 213 -14.30 9.70 -6.74
CA LEU A 213 -14.33 8.23 -6.71
C LEU A 213 -14.24 7.61 -8.10
N SER A 214 -14.80 8.22 -9.13
CA SER A 214 -14.66 7.77 -10.52
C SER A 214 -13.20 7.91 -10.97
N THR A 215 -12.56 9.02 -10.63
CA THR A 215 -11.13 9.24 -10.87
C THR A 215 -10.28 8.22 -10.12
N LEU A 216 -10.60 7.90 -8.87
CA LEU A 216 -9.93 6.83 -8.13
C LEU A 216 -10.06 5.48 -8.86
N CYS A 217 -11.24 5.15 -9.36
CA CYS A 217 -11.47 3.92 -10.14
C CYS A 217 -10.70 3.93 -11.49
N HIS A 218 -10.58 5.09 -12.13
CA HIS A 218 -9.78 5.27 -13.34
C HIS A 218 -8.29 5.06 -13.05
N VAL A 219 -7.77 5.66 -11.97
CA VAL A 219 -6.38 5.46 -11.51
C VAL A 219 -6.09 3.98 -11.27
N ILE A 220 -6.96 3.28 -10.53
CA ILE A 220 -6.82 1.84 -10.28
C ILE A 220 -6.80 1.06 -11.60
N SER A 221 -7.71 1.38 -12.53
CA SER A 221 -7.81 0.68 -13.81
C SER A 221 -6.57 0.92 -14.67
N SER A 222 -6.09 2.17 -14.76
CA SER A 222 -4.88 2.53 -15.48
C SER A 222 -3.64 1.87 -14.90
N LEU A 223 -3.51 1.78 -13.57
CA LEU A 223 -2.37 1.12 -12.91
C LEU A 223 -2.30 -0.38 -13.19
N THR A 224 -3.44 -1.00 -13.49
CA THR A 224 -3.52 -2.44 -13.80
C THR A 224 -3.49 -2.74 -15.30
N ASP A 225 -3.58 -1.72 -16.16
CA ASP A 225 -3.55 -1.88 -17.61
C ASP A 225 -2.10 -1.73 -18.13
N PRO A 226 -1.47 -2.80 -18.65
CA PRO A 226 -0.11 -2.74 -19.18
C PRO A 226 0.07 -1.75 -20.34
N LYS A 227 -1.03 -1.35 -21.00
CA LYS A 227 -1.01 -0.39 -22.11
C LYS A 227 -1.07 1.06 -21.65
N SER A 228 -1.42 1.30 -20.38
CA SER A 228 -1.55 2.65 -19.86
C SER A 228 -0.18 3.25 -19.55
N SER A 229 0.18 4.30 -20.28
CA SER A 229 1.42 5.07 -20.03
C SER A 229 1.20 6.25 -19.07
N TYR A 230 -0.05 6.65 -18.84
CA TYR A 230 -0.41 7.81 -18.05
C TYR A 230 -1.44 7.46 -16.98
N ILE A 231 -1.15 7.82 -15.73
CA ILE A 231 -2.06 7.63 -14.60
C ILE A 231 -2.68 8.99 -14.21
N PRO A 232 -4.01 9.14 -14.24
CA PRO A 232 -4.70 10.42 -14.08
C PRO A 232 -4.83 10.86 -12.60
N TYR A 233 -3.75 10.86 -11.83
CA TYR A 233 -3.80 11.28 -10.42
C TYR A 233 -4.29 12.71 -10.25
N ARG A 234 -4.01 13.59 -11.22
CA ARG A 234 -4.29 15.03 -11.16
C ARG A 234 -5.76 15.40 -11.28
N ASP A 235 -6.60 14.46 -11.74
CA ASP A 235 -8.02 14.70 -12.05
C ASP A 235 -8.89 14.83 -10.78
N SER A 236 -8.37 14.49 -9.59
CA SER A 236 -9.01 14.77 -8.30
C SER A 236 -7.97 15.04 -7.21
N LYS A 237 -8.30 15.90 -6.25
CA LYS A 237 -7.50 16.12 -5.04
C LYS A 237 -7.30 14.84 -4.23
N LEU A 238 -8.30 13.95 -4.22
CA LEU A 238 -8.22 12.66 -3.54
C LEU A 238 -7.12 11.78 -4.16
N THR A 239 -7.14 11.60 -5.47
CA THR A 239 -6.15 10.76 -6.16
C THR A 239 -4.76 11.37 -6.14
N ARG A 240 -4.63 12.70 -6.09
CA ARG A 240 -3.33 13.35 -5.85
C ARG A 240 -2.79 13.04 -4.45
N LEU A 241 -3.65 13.06 -3.42
CA LEU A 241 -3.24 12.73 -2.05
C LEU A 241 -2.93 11.24 -1.85
N LEU A 242 -3.60 10.37 -2.60
CA LEU A 242 -3.38 8.92 -2.58
C LEU A 242 -2.38 8.44 -3.65
N GLN A 243 -1.72 9.36 -4.36
CA GLN A 243 -0.79 9.02 -5.44
C GLN A 243 0.31 8.07 -4.96
N ASP A 244 0.90 8.34 -3.79
CA ASP A 244 1.93 7.45 -3.22
C ASP A 244 1.35 6.11 -2.73
N SER A 245 0.06 6.10 -2.38
CA SER A 245 -0.65 4.92 -1.87
C SER A 245 -1.01 3.93 -2.97
N LEU A 246 -1.10 4.36 -4.23
CA LEU A 246 -1.52 3.56 -5.37
C LEU A 246 -0.39 3.56 -6.40
N GLY A 247 0.41 2.50 -6.47
CA GLY A 247 1.56 2.40 -7.38
C GLY A 247 2.82 3.14 -6.93
N GLY A 248 2.84 3.72 -5.72
CA GLY A 248 3.96 4.52 -5.20
C GLY A 248 4.71 3.88 -4.02
N ASN A 249 5.38 4.73 -3.24
CA ASN A 249 6.13 4.36 -2.05
C ASN A 249 5.21 4.28 -0.82
N THR A 250 4.38 3.24 -0.71
CA THR A 250 3.50 3.01 0.45
C THR A 250 3.08 1.54 0.52
N LYS A 251 2.99 0.98 1.73
CA LYS A 251 2.29 -0.28 1.98
C LYS A 251 0.80 0.00 2.14
N THR A 252 -0.02 -0.51 1.25
CA THR A 252 -1.42 -0.10 1.15
C THR A 252 -2.37 -1.27 1.34
N VAL A 253 -3.42 -1.03 2.14
CA VAL A 253 -4.54 -1.94 2.35
C VAL A 253 -5.84 -1.23 1.97
N MET A 254 -6.61 -1.89 1.12
CA MET A 254 -7.98 -1.51 0.79
C MET A 254 -8.93 -2.43 1.56
N ILE A 255 -9.87 -1.84 2.30
CA ILE A 255 -10.98 -2.58 2.93
C ILE A 255 -12.25 -2.27 2.16
N ALA A 256 -12.74 -3.27 1.43
CA ALA A 256 -13.92 -3.16 0.60
C ALA A 256 -15.18 -3.56 1.38
N ASN A 257 -15.97 -2.58 1.80
CA ASN A 257 -17.20 -2.75 2.55
C ASN A 257 -18.40 -2.94 1.62
N VAL A 258 -19.11 -4.06 1.75
CA VAL A 258 -20.26 -4.43 0.91
C VAL A 258 -21.54 -4.57 1.73
N GLY A 259 -22.69 -4.36 1.09
CA GLY A 259 -24.00 -4.53 1.73
C GLY A 259 -24.57 -5.92 1.43
N PRO A 260 -25.10 -6.66 2.43
CA PRO A 260 -25.62 -8.02 2.23
C PRO A 260 -27.01 -8.06 1.58
N ALA A 261 -27.74 -6.94 1.59
CA ALA A 261 -29.10 -6.89 1.07
C ALA A 261 -29.17 -6.94 -0.47
N ASP A 262 -30.17 -7.65 -1.00
CA ASP A 262 -30.36 -7.87 -2.45
C ASP A 262 -30.42 -6.56 -3.26
N TYR A 263 -31.02 -5.50 -2.70
CA TYR A 263 -31.12 -4.21 -3.39
C TYR A 263 -29.76 -3.50 -3.58
N ASN A 264 -28.71 -3.95 -2.88
CA ASN A 264 -27.34 -3.46 -3.04
C ASN A 264 -26.52 -4.28 -4.04
N PHE A 265 -27.08 -5.33 -4.65
CA PHE A 265 -26.36 -6.27 -5.52
C PHE A 265 -25.41 -5.59 -6.52
N ASP A 266 -25.91 -4.60 -7.27
CA ASP A 266 -25.11 -3.88 -8.27
C ASP A 266 -23.92 -3.14 -7.65
N GLU A 267 -24.10 -2.48 -6.51
CA GLU A 267 -23.05 -1.70 -5.85
C GLU A 267 -22.04 -2.61 -5.15
N THR A 268 -22.51 -3.73 -4.57
CA THR A 268 -21.66 -4.80 -4.05
C THR A 268 -20.79 -5.38 -5.17
N MET A 269 -21.38 -5.71 -6.33
CA MET A 269 -20.65 -6.21 -7.49
C MET A 269 -19.61 -5.20 -8.00
N ASN A 270 -19.98 -3.92 -8.09
CA ASN A 270 -19.03 -2.86 -8.46
C ASN A 270 -17.86 -2.79 -7.48
N THR A 271 -18.15 -2.78 -6.17
CA THR A 271 -17.15 -2.72 -5.10
C THR A 271 -16.17 -3.89 -5.17
N LEU A 272 -16.68 -5.12 -5.35
CA LEU A 272 -15.85 -6.32 -5.47
C LEU A 272 -14.98 -6.31 -6.74
N ARG A 273 -15.52 -5.86 -7.88
CA ARG A 273 -14.73 -5.70 -9.11
C ARG A 273 -13.59 -4.71 -8.94
N TYR A 274 -13.84 -3.59 -8.26
CA TYR A 274 -12.79 -2.60 -7.98
C TYR A 274 -11.73 -3.15 -7.02
N ALA A 275 -12.14 -3.81 -5.94
CA ALA A 275 -11.21 -4.45 -5.01
C ALA A 275 -10.33 -5.50 -5.72
N SER A 276 -10.94 -6.30 -6.62
CA SER A 276 -10.20 -7.29 -7.41
C SER A 276 -9.17 -6.65 -8.34
N ARG A 277 -9.44 -5.47 -8.91
CA ARG A 277 -8.45 -4.73 -9.71
C ARG A 277 -7.36 -4.14 -8.82
N ALA A 278 -7.74 -3.47 -7.73
CA ALA A 278 -6.81 -2.85 -6.79
C ALA A 278 -5.77 -3.84 -6.23
N LYS A 279 -6.17 -5.10 -6.02
CA LYS A 279 -5.26 -6.18 -5.62
C LYS A 279 -4.05 -6.38 -6.54
N ASN A 280 -4.17 -6.05 -7.83
CA ASN A 280 -3.11 -6.23 -8.82
C ASN A 280 -2.18 -5.02 -8.93
N ILE A 281 -2.41 -3.94 -8.17
CA ILE A 281 -1.52 -2.78 -8.14
C ILE A 281 -0.23 -3.16 -7.41
N GLN A 282 0.91 -2.87 -8.04
CA GLN A 282 2.22 -3.10 -7.45
C GLN A 282 2.79 -1.80 -6.89
N ASN A 283 2.92 -1.73 -5.56
CA ASN A 283 3.60 -0.63 -4.88
C ASN A 283 5.09 -0.94 -4.69
N LYS A 284 5.90 0.11 -4.50
CA LYS A 284 7.34 0.02 -4.24
C LYS A 284 7.68 0.66 -2.88
N PRO A 285 7.25 0.06 -1.76
CA PRO A 285 7.49 0.60 -0.44
C PRO A 285 8.98 0.58 -0.08
N ARG A 286 9.50 1.69 0.43
CA ARG A 286 10.84 1.86 0.98
C ARG A 286 10.76 2.57 2.34
N ILE A 287 11.76 2.33 3.18
CA ILE A 287 11.94 3.07 4.44
C ILE A 287 12.29 4.52 4.09
N ASN A 288 11.69 5.48 4.78
CA ASN A 288 12.04 6.88 4.65
C ASN A 288 13.12 7.23 5.68
N GLU A 289 14.37 7.24 5.23
CA GLU A 289 15.56 7.56 6.02
C GLU A 289 16.54 8.42 5.19
N ASP A 290 17.60 8.96 5.80
CA ASP A 290 18.61 9.71 5.04
C ASP A 290 19.26 8.79 3.98
N PRO A 291 19.49 9.26 2.74
CA PRO A 291 20.11 8.44 1.70
C PRO A 291 21.45 7.79 2.10
N LYS A 292 22.23 8.45 2.96
CA LYS A 292 23.48 7.89 3.49
C LYS A 292 23.22 6.72 4.43
N ASP A 293 22.18 6.85 5.27
CA ASP A 293 21.78 5.82 6.22
C ASP A 293 21.19 4.61 5.49
N ALA A 294 20.40 4.85 4.45
CA ALA A 294 19.89 3.82 3.57
C ALA A 294 21.02 3.02 2.91
N LEU A 295 22.03 3.70 2.35
CA LEU A 295 23.17 3.05 1.71
C LEU A 295 24.03 2.27 2.71
N LEU A 296 24.26 2.84 3.90
CA LEU A 296 24.98 2.16 4.98
C LEU A 296 24.26 0.87 5.39
N ARG A 297 22.94 0.91 5.54
CA ARG A 297 22.14 -0.26 5.88
C ARG A 297 22.18 -1.32 4.78
N GLU A 298 22.03 -0.93 3.52
CA GLU A 298 22.12 -1.85 2.38
C GLU A 298 23.49 -2.56 2.34
N TYR A 299 24.59 -1.82 2.53
CA TYR A 299 25.92 -2.42 2.64
C TYR A 299 26.08 -3.32 3.86
N GLN A 300 25.51 -2.97 5.02
CA GLN A 300 25.57 -3.81 6.21
C GLN A 300 24.79 -5.12 6.03
N GLU A 301 23.60 -5.06 5.43
CA GLU A 301 22.79 -6.24 5.08
C GLU A 301 23.54 -7.12 4.08
N GLU A 302 24.15 -6.53 3.05
CA GLU A 302 24.94 -7.26 2.05
C GLU A 302 26.19 -7.89 2.66
N ILE A 303 26.92 -7.17 3.51
CA ILE A 303 28.07 -7.72 4.26
C ILE A 303 27.63 -8.89 5.14
N THR A 304 26.49 -8.77 5.82
CA THR A 304 25.98 -9.83 6.70
C THR A 304 25.63 -11.07 5.89
N LYS A 305 24.88 -10.89 4.79
CA LYS A 305 24.55 -11.96 3.85
C LYS A 305 25.80 -12.64 3.29
N LEU A 306 26.79 -11.87 2.85
CA LEU A 306 28.05 -12.41 2.32
C LEU A 306 28.84 -13.17 3.40
N LYS A 307 28.86 -12.68 4.64
CA LYS A 307 29.48 -13.39 5.77
C LYS A 307 28.78 -14.70 6.09
N GLU A 308 27.45 -14.73 6.04
CA GLU A 308 26.67 -15.95 6.24
C GLU A 308 26.92 -16.96 5.12
N GLN A 309 26.97 -16.50 3.87
CA GLN A 309 27.33 -17.34 2.73
C GLN A 309 28.75 -17.91 2.86
N LEU A 310 29.74 -17.09 3.24
CA LEU A 310 31.11 -17.55 3.49
C LEU A 310 31.18 -18.57 4.64
N ASN A 311 30.47 -18.33 5.74
CA ASN A 311 30.41 -19.26 6.87
C ASN A 311 29.77 -20.59 6.47
N ALA A 312 28.69 -20.57 5.69
CA ALA A 312 28.06 -21.78 5.18
C ALA A 312 29.00 -22.55 4.23
N LEU A 313 29.74 -21.85 3.38
CA LEU A 313 30.76 -22.46 2.50
C LEU A 313 31.89 -23.11 3.32
N ASN A 314 32.37 -22.41 4.35
CA ASN A 314 33.42 -22.90 5.25
C ASN A 314 32.96 -24.09 6.11
N GLN A 315 31.65 -24.24 6.34
CA GLN A 315 31.04 -25.40 7.00
C GLN A 315 30.79 -26.57 6.03
N GLY A 316 31.25 -26.47 4.78
CA GLY A 316 31.14 -27.53 3.78
C GLY A 316 29.77 -27.63 3.11
N ARG A 317 28.90 -26.63 3.26
CA ARG A 317 27.61 -26.60 2.54
C ARG A 317 27.84 -26.33 1.07
N SER A 318 27.06 -26.99 0.22
CA SER A 318 27.17 -26.80 -1.21
C SER A 318 26.65 -25.42 -1.62
N PRO A 319 27.14 -24.84 -2.73
CA PRO A 319 26.61 -23.59 -3.26
C PRO A 319 25.09 -23.61 -3.49
N GLU A 320 24.53 -24.78 -3.82
CA GLU A 320 23.10 -24.99 -4.04
C GLU A 320 22.28 -24.87 -2.74
N GLU A 321 22.78 -25.40 -1.63
CA GLU A 321 22.15 -25.29 -0.30
C GLU A 321 22.14 -23.85 0.20
N ILE A 322 23.21 -23.10 -0.11
CA ILE A 322 23.36 -21.69 0.27
C ILE A 322 22.42 -20.79 -0.54
N MET A 323 22.25 -21.08 -1.82
CA MET A 323 21.28 -20.40 -2.69
C MET A 323 19.82 -20.68 -2.29
N GLN A 324 19.51 -21.88 -1.80
CA GLN A 324 18.17 -22.21 -1.27
C GLN A 324 17.86 -21.47 0.04
N MET A 325 18.79 -21.42 0.99
CA MET A 325 18.59 -20.70 2.25
C MET A 325 18.33 -19.20 2.07
N HIS A 326 19.02 -18.56 1.14
CA HIS A 326 18.91 -17.11 0.91
C HIS A 326 17.81 -16.73 -0.09
N GLY A 327 16.85 -17.62 -0.34
CA GLY A 327 15.63 -17.31 -1.09
C GLY A 327 15.79 -17.08 -2.59
N VAL A 328 16.98 -17.31 -3.17
CA VAL A 328 17.25 -17.07 -4.60
C VAL A 328 16.51 -18.09 -5.48
N MET A 329 16.12 -19.25 -4.93
CA MET A 329 15.41 -20.33 -5.64
C MET A 329 13.87 -20.31 -5.54
N GLN A 330 13.22 -19.32 -4.90
CA GLN A 330 11.76 -19.40 -4.65
C GLN A 330 10.85 -19.24 -5.90
N GLY A 331 11.41 -19.02 -7.10
CA GLY A 331 10.67 -19.10 -8.36
C GLY A 331 10.77 -20.43 -9.12
N SER A 332 11.48 -21.43 -8.59
CA SER A 332 12.05 -22.50 -9.42
C SER A 332 11.21 -23.78 -9.64
N GLN A 333 9.97 -23.86 -9.13
CA GLN A 333 9.18 -25.09 -9.30
C GLN A 333 8.55 -25.23 -10.70
N GLN A 334 8.28 -24.12 -11.41
CA GLN A 334 7.93 -24.15 -12.83
C GLN A 334 9.16 -24.12 -13.75
N VAL A 335 10.22 -23.40 -13.35
CA VAL A 335 11.44 -23.26 -14.17
C VAL A 335 12.28 -24.53 -14.21
N LYS A 336 12.31 -25.36 -13.14
CA LYS A 336 13.08 -26.61 -13.14
C LYS A 336 12.57 -27.61 -14.18
N THR A 337 11.26 -27.70 -14.39
CA THR A 337 10.68 -28.63 -15.37
C THR A 337 10.99 -28.19 -16.81
N GLU A 338 10.90 -26.89 -17.09
CA GLU A 338 11.25 -26.33 -18.40
C GLU A 338 12.76 -26.42 -18.70
N VAL A 339 13.63 -26.17 -17.70
CA VAL A 339 15.09 -26.25 -17.90
C VAL A 339 15.56 -27.69 -18.06
N VAL A 340 14.96 -28.66 -17.36
CA VAL A 340 15.28 -30.09 -17.56
C VAL A 340 14.81 -30.56 -18.94
N GLU A 341 13.62 -30.15 -19.39
CA GLU A 341 13.15 -30.46 -20.76
C GLU A 341 14.01 -29.81 -21.84
N ASP A 342 14.44 -28.56 -21.67
CA ASP A 342 15.29 -27.87 -22.65
C ASP A 342 16.72 -28.43 -22.67
N THR A 343 17.26 -28.86 -21.53
CA THR A 343 18.60 -29.47 -21.48
C THR A 343 18.62 -30.87 -22.10
N GLU A 344 17.58 -31.68 -21.93
CA GLU A 344 17.45 -32.96 -22.64
C GLU A 344 17.28 -32.77 -24.15
N LYS A 345 16.42 -31.84 -24.59
CA LYS A 345 16.24 -31.51 -26.01
C LYS A 345 17.52 -30.99 -26.66
N MET A 346 18.30 -30.18 -25.93
CA MET A 346 19.58 -29.66 -26.43
C MET A 346 20.62 -30.78 -26.56
N ARG A 347 20.65 -31.73 -25.61
CA ARG A 347 21.55 -32.89 -25.68
C ARG A 347 21.19 -33.84 -26.84
N GLU A 348 19.91 -34.09 -27.06
CA GLU A 348 19.45 -34.87 -28.22
C GLU A 348 19.79 -34.18 -29.55
N PHE A 349 19.71 -32.86 -29.61
CA PHE A 349 20.08 -32.08 -30.78
C PHE A 349 21.59 -32.13 -31.06
N GLU A 350 22.43 -32.04 -30.02
CA GLU A 350 23.89 -32.18 -30.14
C GLU A 350 24.31 -33.59 -30.58
N GLU A 351 23.69 -34.64 -30.02
CA GLU A 351 23.94 -36.03 -30.44
C GLU A 351 23.54 -36.25 -31.92
N ARG A 352 22.45 -35.63 -32.38
CA ARG A 352 22.02 -35.71 -33.78
C ARG A 352 22.99 -34.99 -34.73
N LEU A 353 23.44 -33.79 -34.36
CA LEU A 353 24.44 -33.02 -35.10
C LEU A 353 25.79 -33.74 -35.19
N ALA A 354 26.20 -34.45 -34.13
CA ALA A 354 27.42 -35.24 -34.13
C ALA A 354 27.34 -36.42 -35.12
N LYS A 355 26.21 -37.14 -35.15
CA LYS A 355 25.97 -38.23 -36.10
C LYS A 355 25.95 -37.73 -37.55
N GLU A 356 25.27 -36.62 -37.80
CA GLU A 356 25.16 -36.05 -39.15
C GLU A 356 26.52 -35.54 -39.66
N LYS A 357 27.35 -34.94 -38.79
CA LYS A 357 28.73 -34.57 -39.14
C LYS A 357 29.60 -35.77 -39.47
N GLU A 358 29.45 -36.87 -38.74
CA GLU A 358 30.24 -38.08 -38.99
C GLU A 358 29.81 -38.76 -40.30
N GLU A 359 28.52 -38.80 -40.61
CA GLU A 359 28.04 -39.28 -41.91
C GLU A 359 28.54 -38.43 -43.08
N ILE A 360 28.56 -37.11 -42.92
CA ILE A 360 29.13 -36.20 -43.93
C ILE A 360 30.63 -36.44 -44.09
N ARG A 361 31.36 -36.66 -42.99
CA ARG A 361 32.81 -36.96 -43.05
C ARG A 361 33.07 -38.26 -43.81
N LEU A 362 32.34 -39.32 -43.49
CA LEU A 362 32.48 -40.63 -44.14
C LEU A 362 32.12 -40.56 -45.62
N LYS A 363 31.08 -39.80 -46.00
CA LYS A 363 30.74 -39.58 -47.42
C LYS A 363 31.84 -38.82 -48.16
N ALA A 364 32.42 -37.80 -47.53
CA ALA A 364 33.51 -37.02 -48.13
C ALA A 364 34.81 -37.83 -48.25
N GLU A 365 35.11 -38.71 -47.29
CA GLU A 365 36.23 -39.65 -47.37
C GLU A 365 36.01 -40.68 -48.49
N HIS A 366 34.79 -41.23 -48.62
CA HIS A 366 34.47 -42.18 -49.69
C HIS A 366 34.49 -41.54 -51.08
N GLU A 367 34.01 -40.29 -51.24
CA GLU A 367 34.16 -39.56 -52.51
C GLU A 367 35.62 -39.28 -52.87
N ARG A 368 36.48 -38.97 -51.89
CA ARG A 368 37.92 -38.79 -52.12
C ARG A 368 38.59 -40.07 -52.58
N GLU A 369 38.30 -41.20 -51.94
CA GLU A 369 38.83 -42.52 -52.33
C GLU A 369 38.37 -42.94 -53.74
N MET A 370 37.16 -42.56 -54.14
CA MET A 370 36.63 -42.83 -55.49
C MET A 370 37.28 -41.95 -56.57
N ILE A 371 37.71 -40.73 -56.21
CA ILE A 371 38.43 -39.82 -57.10
C ILE A 371 39.91 -40.22 -57.26
N GLU A 372 40.55 -40.77 -56.22
CA GLU A 372 41.95 -41.23 -56.30
C GLU A 372 42.12 -42.58 -57.03
N ASN A 373 41.03 -43.33 -57.26
CA ASN A 373 41.03 -44.62 -57.96
C ASN A 373 40.51 -44.55 -59.42
N GLN A 374 40.35 -43.35 -60.00
CA GLN A 374 40.17 -43.11 -61.44
C GLN A 374 41.43 -42.49 -62.04
#